data_AF-A0A2P8B510-F1
#
_entry.id   AF-A0A2P8B510-F1
#
_cell.length_a   1.000
_cell.length_b   1.000
_cell.length_c   1.000
_cell.angle_alpha   90.00
_cell.angle_beta   90.00
_cell.angle_gamma   90.00
#
_symmetry.space_group_name_H-M   'P 1'
#
loop_
_entity.id
_entity.type
_entity.pdbx_description
1 polymer ?
#
loop_
_entity_poly.entity_id
_entity_poly.type
_entity_poly.pdbx_seq_one_letter_code
_entity_poly.pdbx_strand_id
1 'polypeptide(L)' 'MVGDDLTLDITGGHGAGLHTIWLHPTQAPQEFVGPSPDFTTATVTDAVQILLTQDAPPA' A
#
# COMPACT_ATOMS: atom_id res chain seq x y z
N MET A 1 0.09 -6.10 -2.34
CA MET A 1 -0.83 -5.37 -3.24
C MET A 1 -0.41 -3.91 -3.25
N VAL A 2 -0.16 -3.33 -4.41
CA VAL A 2 0.13 -1.90 -4.57
C VAL A 2 -0.99 -1.32 -5.41
N GLY A 3 -1.63 -0.25 -4.96
CA GLY A 3 -2.74 0.34 -5.68
C GLY A 3 -3.19 1.68 -5.11
N ASP A 4 -4.02 2.39 -5.84
CA ASP A 4 -4.48 3.74 -5.55
C ASP A 4 -5.88 3.78 -4.93
N ASP A 5 -6.63 2.67 -4.95
CA ASP A 5 -7.98 2.57 -4.39
C ASP A 5 -8.00 1.85 -3.02
N LEU A 6 -8.41 2.58 -1.97
CA LEU A 6 -8.51 2.06 -0.60
C LEU A 6 -9.53 0.89 -0.46
N THR A 7 -10.58 0.89 -1.27
CA THR A 7 -11.60 -0.17 -1.24
C THR A 7 -11.18 -1.37 -2.06
N LEU A 8 -10.74 -1.17 -3.30
CA LEU A 8 -10.42 -2.29 -4.19
C LEU A 8 -9.06 -2.90 -3.86
N ASP A 9 -8.02 -2.08 -3.70
CA ASP A 9 -6.65 -2.56 -3.58
C ASP A 9 -6.28 -2.85 -2.13
N ILE A 10 -6.63 -1.93 -1.21
CA ILE A 10 -6.24 -2.08 0.20
C ILE A 10 -7.18 -3.06 0.90
N THR A 11 -8.49 -2.83 0.86
CA THR A 11 -9.44 -3.78 1.49
C THR A 11 -9.39 -5.14 0.80
N GLY A 12 -9.33 -5.18 -0.54
CA GLY A 12 -9.19 -6.43 -1.29
C GLY A 12 -7.88 -7.17 -0.99
N GLY A 13 -6.75 -6.45 -0.96
CA GLY A 13 -5.43 -7.00 -0.64
C GLY A 13 -5.37 -7.60 0.77
N HIS A 14 -5.90 -6.89 1.76
CA HIS A 14 -6.05 -7.42 3.13
C HIS A 14 -6.96 -8.64 3.18
N GLY A 15 -8.09 -8.63 2.47
CA GLY A 15 -9.00 -9.77 2.39
C GLY A 15 -8.35 -11.02 1.81
N ALA A 16 -7.33 -10.86 0.98
CA ALA A 16 -6.51 -11.95 0.43
C ALA A 16 -5.27 -12.30 1.30
N GLY A 17 -5.04 -11.62 2.42
CA GLY A 17 -3.89 -11.86 3.29
C GLY A 17 -2.57 -11.28 2.76
N LEU A 18 -2.62 -10.29 1.87
CA LEU A 18 -1.43 -9.63 1.32
C LEU A 18 -1.06 -8.40 2.16
N HIS A 19 0.24 -8.09 2.25
CA HIS A 19 0.67 -6.74 2.61
C HIS A 19 0.27 -5.75 1.52
N THR A 20 -0.11 -4.54 1.92
CA THR A 20 -0.69 -3.51 1.07
C THR A 20 0.11 -2.21 1.12
N ILE A 21 0.29 -1.59 -0.05
CA ILE A 21 0.91 -0.26 -0.20
C ILE A 21 -0.10 0.62 -0.92
N TRP A 22 -0.54 1.68 -0.25
CA TRP A 22 -1.43 2.67 -0.85
C TRP A 22 -0.63 3.75 -1.58
N LEU A 23 -0.88 3.88 -2.89
CA LEU A 23 -0.39 4.99 -3.70
C LEU A 23 -1.30 6.18 -3.49
N HIS A 24 -0.90 7.06 -2.57
CA HIS A 24 -1.66 8.26 -2.26
C HIS A 24 -1.22 9.40 -3.19
N PRO A 25 -2.00 9.76 -4.23
CA PRO A 25 -1.78 11.03 -4.90
C PRO A 25 -2.01 12.16 -3.89
N THR A 26 -1.34 13.29 -4.07
CA THR A 26 -1.29 14.45 -3.16
C THR A 26 -2.63 15.15 -2.84
N GLN A 27 -3.77 14.48 -3.04
CA GLN A 27 -5.09 15.01 -2.74
C GLN A 27 -5.46 14.86 -1.25
N ALA A 28 -6.40 15.70 -0.81
CA ALA A 28 -6.84 15.81 0.57
C ALA A 28 -7.35 14.46 1.12
N PRO A 29 -7.30 14.25 2.46
CA PRO A 29 -7.65 12.96 3.05
C PRO A 29 -9.09 12.57 2.70
N GLN A 30 -9.23 11.45 1.99
CA GLN A 30 -10.50 10.80 1.76
C GLN A 30 -10.90 10.08 3.05
N GLU A 31 -12.08 10.40 3.59
CA GLU A 31 -12.64 9.61 4.70
C GLU A 31 -12.85 8.17 4.22
N PHE A 32 -12.16 7.23 4.85
CA PHE A 32 -12.17 5.82 4.52
C PHE A 32 -12.39 4.98 5.78
N VAL A 33 -13.34 4.05 5.71
CA VAL A 33 -13.64 3.10 6.78
C VAL A 33 -13.27 1.70 6.30
N GLY A 34 -12.10 1.22 6.71
CA GLY A 34 -11.55 -0.08 6.30
C GLY A 34 -10.19 -0.34 6.95
N PRO A 35 -9.48 -1.40 6.53
CA PRO A 35 -8.15 -1.70 7.05
C PRO A 35 -7.15 -0.60 6.65
N SER A 36 -6.28 -0.23 7.58
CA SER A 36 -5.17 0.68 7.27
C SER A 36 -4.18 -0.02 6.35
N PRO A 37 -3.66 0.64 5.30
CA PRO A 37 -2.58 0.07 4.51
C PRO A 37 -1.33 -0.15 5.37
N ASP A 38 -0.50 -1.14 5.01
CA ASP A 38 0.78 -1.39 5.69
C ASP A 38 1.79 -0.28 5.41
N PHE A 39 1.76 0.26 4.18
CA PHE A 39 2.58 1.39 3.75
C PHE A 39 1.79 2.38 2.89
N THR A 40 2.23 3.63 2.88
CA THR A 40 1.68 4.67 2.00
C THR A 40 2.82 5.37 1.29
N THR A 41 2.73 5.53 -0.03
CA THR A 41 3.73 6.25 -0.82
C THR A 41 3.08 7.19 -1.83
N ALA A 42 3.83 8.22 -2.25
CA ALA A 42 3.35 9.17 -3.25
C ALA A 42 3.57 8.67 -4.69
N THR A 43 4.54 7.78 -4.89
CA THR A 43 4.89 7.27 -6.22
C THR A 43 5.07 5.76 -6.23
N VAL A 44 4.94 5.19 -7.43
CA VAL A 44 5.23 3.77 -7.70
C VAL A 44 6.71 3.47 -7.46
N THR A 45 7.61 4.40 -7.79
CA THR A 45 9.06 4.24 -7.55
C THR A 45 9.36 3.98 -6.08
N ASP A 46 8.72 4.74 -5.18
CA ASP A 46 8.88 4.57 -3.74
C ASP A 46 8.30 3.23 -3.27
N ALA A 47 7.14 2.84 -3.79
CA ALA A 47 6.53 1.54 -3.49
C ALA A 47 7.43 0.37 -3.91
N VAL A 48 8.06 0.45 -5.09
CA VAL A 48 9.02 -0.56 -5.56
C VAL A 48 10.25 -0.62 -4.66
N GLN A 49 10.75 0.51 -4.16
CA GLN A 49 11.87 0.49 -3.19
C GLN A 49 11.50 -0.22 -1.89
N ILE A 50 10.28 -0.01 -1.39
CA ILE A 50 9.80 -0.74 -0.20
C ILE A 50 9.80 -2.25 -0.48
N LEU A 51 9.22 -2.68 -1.61
CA LEU A 51 9.17 -4.10 -1.97
C LEU A 51 10.56 -4.73 -2.04
N LEU A 52 11.53 -4.05 -2.65
CA LEU A 52 12.90 -4.56 -2.80
C LEU A 52 13.71 -4.56 -1.50
N THR A 53 13.32 -3.77 -0.51
CA THR A 53 14.02 -3.70 0.80
C THR A 53 13.42 -4.66 1.84
N GLN A 54 12.14 -5.04 1.71
CA GLN A 54 11.50 -6.02 2.59
C GLN A 54 11.94 -7.47 2.31
N ASP A 55 12.41 -7.77 1.09
CA ASP A 55 12.86 -9.11 0.67
C ASP A 55 14.35 -9.39 0.96
N ALA A 56 15.07 -8.47 1.63
CA ALA A 56 16.42 -8.76 2.06
C ALA A 56 16.40 -9.84 3.16
N PRO A 57 17.02 -11.02 2.97
CA PRO A 57 17.14 -12.00 4.04
C PRO A 57 17.91 -11.35 5.21
N PRO A 58 17.58 -11.69 6.48
CA PRO A 58 18.34 -11.18 7.61
C PRO A 58 19.82 -11.55 7.45
N ALA A 59 20.70 -10.57 7.68
CA ALA A 59 22.15 -10.71 7.63
C ALA A 59 22.68 -11.74 8.63
#